data_AF-A0A4Y9Z4C1-F1
#
_entry.id   AF-A0A4Y9Z4C1-F1
#
_cell.length_a   1.000
_cell.length_b   1.000
_cell.length_c   1.000
_cell.angle_alpha   90.00
_cell.angle_beta   90.00
_cell.angle_gamma   90.00
#
_symmetry.space_group_name_H-M   'P 1'
#
loop_
_entity.id
_entity.type
_entity.pdbx_description
1 polymer ?
#
loop_
_entity_poly.entity_id
_entity_poly.type
_entity_poly.pdbx_seq_one_letter_code
_entity_poly.pdbx_strand_id
1 'polypeptide(L)'
;MASEKELPIHQHVSAIEPAGLQAPVQNQGAGSRMSRLGGVLRILAALCCLAVLAPRLHLLFKSTLPARHAGFELHRMSNVCPQAAVITPSSSELLEELEVEFATEEFRQHAYGSLSGAIQIPTEMYDDMGIPGEDPKWDIFSEMHTYLESRFPLVHAKLTKATANTYALVYHWQGSDDSLKPMLLTAHQDVVPVEPSTADQWTEPPFSGYYDGEWIWGRGSCDDKPGLISTLTTVETLLRKGFQPARSIVLAYGMDEERGGRAGATAIRDYLLGHYGEDAFSIIVDEGGGYSIRGDALMSSPAVAEKGKLDARLEISTPGGHSSVPPRHTSIGMLAALIKHIEANPHVPRLNRTSTYYSQLQCQAEHDPLFPKKLKRLVNRSLKCDKALAKLEKELLKSDPMFGPLAGTTQAVDIIHGGVKSNALPENAYFIMNHRIDSVSSVDTVKSHIADTVGPLANGFNLSVDAFSVQYGDLNKETTFGHLQMSDAYGTQLEPAPVTPTFGSGPYELLAGTVIGALSSSNRTGMPKKVFLAPSLSTGNTDTRHYWKLTKHIFRYGHVGREDHYNGAHTVNEACRAEGFLEVIRFHTRLILNGHDSPLLE
;
A
#
# COMPACT_ATOMS: atom_id res chain seq x y z
N MET A 1 39.53 -40.78 15.21
CA MET A 1 40.04 -40.81 16.60
C MET A 1 39.52 -39.56 17.26
N ALA A 2 38.37 -39.61 17.96
CA ALA A 2 38.24 -39.94 19.39
C ALA A 2 39.09 -38.98 20.26
N SER A 3 38.58 -38.29 21.30
CA SER A 3 37.50 -38.66 22.20
C SER A 3 36.82 -37.45 22.88
N GLU A 4 35.59 -37.72 23.29
CA GLU A 4 34.84 -37.07 24.37
C GLU A 4 35.62 -36.93 25.68
N LYS A 5 35.16 -36.01 26.54
CA LYS A 5 35.02 -36.23 27.99
C LYS A 5 33.97 -35.29 28.59
N GLU A 6 32.82 -35.87 28.95
CA GLU A 6 31.81 -35.33 29.86
C GLU A 6 32.14 -35.62 31.34
N LEU A 7 31.32 -35.03 32.22
CA LEU A 7 30.87 -35.42 33.59
C LEU A 7 31.44 -34.56 34.77
N PRO A 8 30.74 -34.44 35.92
CA PRO A 8 29.52 -33.60 36.18
C PRO A 8 29.50 -32.96 37.62
N ILE A 9 28.35 -32.40 38.06
CA ILE A 9 27.68 -32.56 39.40
C ILE A 9 27.20 -31.28 40.18
N HIS A 10 25.88 -31.30 40.49
CA HIS A 10 25.00 -30.70 41.56
C HIS A 10 25.02 -29.20 41.93
N GLN A 11 23.91 -28.42 41.84
CA GLN A 11 22.63 -28.37 42.61
C GLN A 11 22.72 -27.84 44.08
N HIS A 12 22.18 -26.64 44.35
CA HIS A 12 20.94 -26.37 45.14
C HIS A 12 20.85 -24.90 45.68
N VAL A 13 19.62 -24.52 46.07
CA VAL A 13 19.18 -23.38 46.95
C VAL A 13 18.96 -22.03 46.23
N SER A 14 17.92 -21.22 46.43
CA SER A 14 16.55 -21.29 47.01
C SER A 14 15.90 -19.93 46.68
N ALA A 15 14.61 -19.91 46.39
CA ALA A 15 13.82 -18.70 46.24
C ALA A 15 13.59 -18.01 47.60
N ILE A 16 13.48 -16.67 47.59
CA ILE A 16 13.09 -15.83 48.72
C ILE A 16 12.02 -14.84 48.23
N GLU A 17 10.80 -14.96 48.76
CA GLU A 17 9.75 -13.92 48.77
C GLU A 17 10.01 -12.93 49.92
N PRO A 18 9.43 -11.72 49.87
CA PRO A 18 9.08 -11.01 51.10
C PRO A 18 7.59 -10.65 51.19
N ALA A 19 6.96 -11.26 52.20
CA ALA A 19 6.15 -10.69 53.27
C ALA A 19 5.26 -9.45 53.00
N GLY A 20 3.97 -9.63 53.34
CA GLY A 20 2.97 -8.58 53.46
C GLY A 20 3.11 -7.71 54.72
N LEU A 21 2.45 -6.55 54.66
CA LEU A 21 2.19 -5.68 55.80
C LEU A 21 0.67 -5.56 56.01
N GLN A 22 0.23 -5.84 57.23
CA GLN A 22 -1.11 -5.58 57.73
C GLN A 22 -1.20 -4.16 58.31
N ALA A 23 -2.38 -3.54 58.19
CA ALA A 23 -2.84 -2.44 59.02
C ALA A 23 -4.35 -2.63 59.33
N PRO A 24 -4.87 -2.06 60.43
CA PRO A 24 -5.79 -2.77 61.32
C PRO A 24 -7.28 -2.49 61.09
N VAL A 25 -8.07 -3.40 61.64
CA VAL A 25 -9.52 -3.37 61.81
C VAL A 25 -9.94 -2.33 62.85
N GLN A 26 -10.92 -1.50 62.51
CA GLN A 26 -11.87 -0.92 63.47
C GLN A 26 -13.30 -1.30 63.08
N ASN A 27 -14.11 -1.48 64.11
CA ASN A 27 -15.36 -2.21 64.12
C ASN A 27 -16.52 -1.25 64.48
N GLN A 28 -17.73 -1.70 64.15
CA GLN A 28 -19.05 -1.27 64.63
C GLN A 28 -19.85 -0.20 63.86
N GLY A 29 -21.07 -0.60 63.53
CA GLY A 29 -22.15 0.28 63.05
C GLY A 29 -23.31 -0.51 62.43
N ALA A 30 -24.10 -1.20 63.25
CA ALA A 30 -25.29 -1.94 62.86
C ALA A 30 -26.45 -1.02 62.43
N GLY A 31 -27.26 -1.45 61.44
CA GLY A 31 -28.45 -0.72 60.99
C GLY A 31 -29.37 -1.51 60.04
N SER A 32 -30.26 -2.30 60.65
CA SER A 32 -31.62 -2.74 60.23
C SER A 32 -31.93 -3.33 58.83
N ARG A 33 -32.41 -4.58 58.89
CA ARG A 33 -33.33 -5.23 57.92
C ARG A 33 -34.75 -4.66 58.03
N MET A 34 -35.37 -4.30 56.91
CA MET A 34 -36.82 -4.23 56.59
C MET A 34 -36.90 -3.79 55.12
N SER A 35 -37.69 -4.29 54.16
CA SER A 35 -38.76 -5.27 54.06
C SER A 35 -38.85 -5.69 52.57
N ARG A 36 -38.80 -7.00 52.27
CA ARG A 36 -39.09 -7.56 50.93
C ARG A 36 -40.54 -8.04 50.91
N LEU A 37 -41.50 -7.14 50.76
CA LEU A 37 -42.91 -7.50 50.49
C LEU A 37 -43.64 -6.24 50.02
N GLY A 38 -43.56 -5.94 48.72
CA GLY A 38 -44.21 -4.76 48.13
C GLY A 38 -44.10 -4.66 46.60
N GLY A 39 -43.14 -5.36 45.97
CA GLY A 39 -42.93 -5.32 44.51
C GLY A 39 -43.76 -6.30 43.69
N VAL A 40 -44.32 -7.36 44.29
CA VAL A 40 -44.98 -8.44 43.54
C VAL A 40 -46.46 -8.15 43.24
N LEU A 41 -47.11 -7.23 43.98
CA LEU A 41 -48.53 -6.90 43.77
C LEU A 41 -48.78 -5.79 42.75
N ARG A 42 -47.75 -5.05 42.30
CA ARG A 42 -47.90 -3.98 41.28
C ARG A 42 -47.69 -4.45 39.83
N ILE A 43 -47.15 -5.65 39.63
CA ILE A 43 -46.91 -6.23 38.29
C ILE A 43 -48.12 -7.02 37.78
N LEU A 44 -48.95 -7.56 38.68
CA LEU A 44 -50.16 -8.32 38.32
C LEU A 44 -51.37 -7.43 37.94
N ALA A 45 -51.41 -6.16 38.37
CA ALA A 45 -52.50 -5.24 38.01
C ALA A 45 -52.30 -4.57 36.62
N ALA A 46 -51.07 -4.52 36.10
CA ALA A 46 -50.78 -3.91 34.79
C ALA A 46 -51.00 -4.88 33.61
N LEU A 47 -51.02 -6.20 33.84
CA LEU A 47 -51.21 -7.22 32.81
C LEU A 47 -52.69 -7.56 32.54
N CYS A 48 -53.62 -7.17 33.41
CA CYS A 48 -55.06 -7.41 33.20
C CYS A 48 -55.79 -6.31 32.41
N CYS A 49 -55.21 -5.11 32.25
CA CYS A 49 -55.85 -4.03 31.48
C CYS A 49 -55.53 -4.03 29.97
N LEU A 50 -54.59 -4.86 29.50
CA LEU A 50 -54.24 -4.97 28.07
C LEU A 50 -54.96 -6.11 27.33
N ALA A 51 -55.71 -6.96 28.03
CA ALA A 51 -56.42 -8.09 27.43
C ALA A 51 -57.89 -7.78 27.00
N VAL A 52 -58.38 -6.56 27.18
CA VAL A 52 -59.81 -6.22 26.91
C VAL A 52 -60.00 -5.21 25.76
N LEU A 53 -58.93 -4.64 25.18
CA LEU A 53 -59.03 -3.64 24.10
C LEU A 53 -58.56 -4.12 22.71
N ALA A 54 -58.12 -5.37 22.57
CA ALA A 54 -57.61 -5.89 21.30
C ALA A 54 -58.65 -6.28 20.22
N PRO A 55 -59.94 -6.59 20.48
CA PRO A 55 -60.83 -7.07 19.41
C PRO A 55 -61.75 -6.02 18.76
N ARG A 56 -61.56 -4.70 18.96
CA ARG A 56 -62.44 -3.67 18.37
C ARG A 56 -61.82 -2.75 17.31
N LEU A 57 -60.55 -2.92 16.94
CA LEU A 57 -59.93 -2.17 15.84
C LEU A 57 -59.82 -2.95 14.51
N HIS A 58 -60.38 -4.16 14.44
CA HIS A 58 -60.21 -5.06 13.29
C HIS A 58 -61.35 -5.01 12.24
N LEU A 59 -62.18 -3.96 12.26
CA LEU A 59 -63.41 -3.87 11.44
C LEU A 59 -63.57 -2.57 10.63
N LEU A 60 -62.50 -1.79 10.40
CA LEU A 60 -62.59 -0.57 9.57
C LEU A 60 -61.67 -0.47 8.36
N PHE A 61 -60.86 -1.48 8.02
CA PHE A 61 -60.10 -1.47 6.76
C PHE A 61 -60.07 -2.85 6.09
N LYS A 62 -61.14 -3.15 5.33
CA LYS A 62 -61.18 -4.20 4.29
C LYS A 62 -61.74 -3.60 3.00
N SER A 63 -60.84 -3.14 2.13
CA SER A 63 -60.94 -3.13 0.65
C SER A 63 -59.79 -2.24 0.15
N THR A 64 -58.65 -2.79 -0.25
CA THR A 64 -58.44 -3.37 -1.58
C THR A 64 -57.11 -4.16 -1.56
N LEU A 65 -57.09 -5.34 -2.17
CA LEU A 65 -55.89 -6.12 -2.50
C LEU A 65 -55.60 -5.90 -4.00
N PRO A 66 -54.32 -5.97 -4.43
CA PRO A 66 -53.88 -7.28 -4.88
C PRO A 66 -52.53 -7.75 -4.29
N ALA A 67 -52.53 -9.06 -4.09
CA ALA A 67 -51.44 -9.98 -3.83
C ALA A 67 -50.00 -9.56 -4.20
N ARG A 68 -49.09 -9.70 -3.23
CA ARG A 68 -47.86 -10.50 -3.36
C ARG A 68 -47.37 -10.87 -1.96
N HIS A 69 -47.17 -12.17 -1.72
CA HIS A 69 -46.51 -12.68 -0.53
C HIS A 69 -45.07 -12.12 -0.49
N ALA A 70 -44.81 -11.19 0.42
CA ALA A 70 -43.45 -10.79 0.75
C ALA A 70 -42.90 -11.82 1.75
N GLY A 71 -42.14 -12.78 1.21
CA GLY A 71 -41.19 -13.53 2.02
C GLY A 71 -40.27 -12.55 2.74
N PHE A 72 -39.97 -12.84 3.99
CA PHE A 72 -38.89 -12.21 4.75
C PHE A 72 -37.56 -12.56 4.05
N GLU A 73 -37.20 -11.85 2.98
CA GLU A 73 -35.87 -11.95 2.41
C GLU A 73 -34.89 -11.25 3.36
N LEU A 74 -33.88 -11.98 3.81
CA LEU A 74 -32.55 -11.45 4.05
C LEU A 74 -32.27 -10.41 2.96
N HIS A 75 -32.21 -9.12 3.32
CA HIS A 75 -31.63 -8.13 2.43
C HIS A 75 -30.18 -8.55 2.18
N ARG A 76 -29.95 -9.09 0.99
CA ARG A 76 -28.75 -9.82 0.57
C ARG A 76 -27.52 -8.92 0.61
N MET A 77 -26.40 -9.51 1.01
CA MET A 77 -25.07 -8.91 1.02
C MET A 77 -24.54 -8.53 -0.39
N SER A 78 -25.29 -8.83 -1.44
CA SER A 78 -24.93 -8.60 -2.85
C SER A 78 -24.68 -7.13 -3.23
N ASN A 79 -24.98 -6.16 -2.35
CA ASN A 79 -24.76 -4.74 -2.60
C ASN A 79 -23.53 -4.15 -1.88
N VAL A 80 -22.82 -4.90 -1.03
CA VAL A 80 -21.72 -4.33 -0.21
C VAL A 80 -20.38 -4.30 -0.97
N CYS A 81 -20.14 -5.28 -1.84
CA CYS A 81 -19.00 -5.30 -2.76
C CYS A 81 -19.43 -5.85 -4.12
N PRO A 82 -20.07 -5.04 -4.97
CA PRO A 82 -20.42 -5.46 -6.32
C PRO A 82 -19.16 -5.81 -7.11
N GLN A 83 -19.25 -6.87 -7.91
CA GLN A 83 -18.19 -7.28 -8.82
C GLN A 83 -18.56 -6.83 -10.23
N ALA A 84 -17.58 -6.31 -10.98
CA ALA A 84 -17.77 -5.99 -12.39
C ALA A 84 -18.05 -7.27 -13.18
N ALA A 85 -18.83 -7.14 -14.26
CA ALA A 85 -18.95 -8.22 -15.24
C ALA A 85 -17.63 -8.40 -15.99
N VAL A 86 -17.39 -9.61 -16.50
CA VAL A 86 -16.28 -9.84 -17.43
C VAL A 86 -16.48 -8.97 -18.66
N ILE A 87 -15.42 -8.27 -19.08
CA ILE A 87 -15.43 -7.49 -20.32
C ILE A 87 -14.69 -8.30 -21.39
N THR A 88 -15.38 -8.49 -22.51
CA THR A 88 -14.80 -9.05 -23.73
C THR A 88 -14.56 -7.89 -24.69
N PRO A 89 -13.38 -7.78 -25.32
CA PRO A 89 -13.10 -6.71 -26.26
C PRO A 89 -14.09 -6.71 -27.42
N SER A 90 -14.35 -5.53 -28.00
CA SER A 90 -15.01 -5.39 -29.30
C SER A 90 -14.24 -6.13 -30.40
N SER A 91 -12.92 -6.17 -30.28
CA SER A 91 -11.99 -6.90 -31.14
C SER A 91 -11.76 -8.36 -30.68
N SER A 92 -12.84 -9.12 -30.46
CA SER A 92 -12.75 -10.48 -29.91
C SER A 92 -11.96 -11.47 -30.79
N GLU A 93 -12.07 -11.34 -32.12
CA GLU A 93 -11.32 -12.18 -33.07
C GLU A 93 -9.80 -11.94 -32.96
N LEU A 94 -9.39 -10.67 -32.84
CA LEU A 94 -7.98 -10.31 -32.62
C LEU A 94 -7.48 -10.85 -31.27
N LEU A 95 -8.29 -10.76 -30.22
CA LEU A 95 -7.92 -11.34 -28.92
C LEU A 95 -7.72 -12.86 -29.02
N GLU A 96 -8.59 -13.58 -29.72
CA GLU A 96 -8.42 -15.03 -29.93
C GLU A 96 -7.13 -15.35 -30.69
N GLU A 97 -6.82 -14.60 -31.75
CA GLU A 97 -5.56 -14.74 -32.50
C GLU A 97 -4.33 -14.51 -31.60
N LEU A 98 -4.38 -13.47 -30.76
CA LEU A 98 -3.31 -13.13 -29.83
C LEU A 98 -3.12 -14.21 -28.74
N GLU A 99 -4.21 -14.74 -28.17
CA GLU A 99 -4.14 -15.81 -27.17
C GLU A 99 -3.53 -17.10 -27.75
N VAL A 100 -3.82 -17.42 -29.01
CA VAL A 100 -3.16 -18.52 -29.75
C VAL A 100 -1.67 -18.24 -29.91
N GLU A 101 -1.31 -17.01 -30.30
CA GLU A 101 0.08 -16.63 -30.46
C GLU A 101 0.86 -16.66 -29.13
N PHE A 102 0.28 -16.17 -28.04
CA PHE A 102 0.89 -16.19 -26.70
C PHE A 102 1.16 -17.61 -26.18
N ALA A 103 0.43 -18.60 -26.69
CA ALA A 103 0.65 -20.01 -26.36
C ALA A 103 1.81 -20.65 -27.13
N THR A 104 2.33 -20.01 -28.18
CA THR A 104 3.46 -20.52 -28.97
C THR A 104 4.78 -20.42 -28.20
N GLU A 105 5.67 -21.38 -28.44
CA GLU A 105 7.00 -21.36 -27.82
C GLU A 105 7.82 -20.17 -28.32
N GLU A 106 7.66 -19.79 -29.59
CA GLU A 106 8.32 -18.65 -30.20
C GLU A 106 7.96 -17.34 -29.48
N PHE A 107 6.67 -17.11 -29.21
CA PHE A 107 6.24 -15.92 -28.48
C PHE A 107 6.73 -15.93 -27.04
N ARG A 108 6.64 -17.08 -26.35
CA ARG A 108 7.09 -17.21 -24.96
C ARG A 108 8.57 -16.92 -24.81
N GLN A 109 9.41 -17.52 -25.65
CA GLN A 109 10.85 -17.26 -25.67
C GLN A 109 11.16 -15.81 -26.02
N HIS A 110 10.40 -15.21 -26.92
CA HIS A 110 10.53 -13.77 -27.20
C HIS A 110 10.17 -12.94 -25.96
N ALA A 111 9.02 -13.17 -25.33
CA ALA A 111 8.59 -12.44 -24.14
C ALA A 111 9.61 -12.57 -22.99
N TYR A 112 10.02 -13.79 -22.65
CA TYR A 112 10.94 -14.05 -21.55
C TYR A 112 12.33 -13.48 -21.84
N GLY A 113 12.80 -13.63 -23.09
CA GLY A 113 14.04 -13.00 -23.55
C GLY A 113 13.99 -11.47 -23.50
N SER A 114 12.82 -10.85 -23.73
CA SER A 114 12.65 -9.40 -23.62
C SER A 114 12.84 -8.90 -22.18
N LEU A 115 12.30 -9.62 -21.20
CA LEU A 115 12.47 -9.28 -19.79
C LEU A 115 13.89 -9.60 -19.32
N SER A 116 14.42 -10.76 -19.70
CA SER A 116 15.79 -11.20 -19.43
C SER A 116 16.82 -10.16 -19.88
N GLY A 117 16.73 -9.67 -21.12
CA GLY A 117 17.66 -8.67 -21.63
C GLY A 117 17.53 -7.32 -20.92
N ALA A 118 16.35 -6.94 -20.45
CA ALA A 118 16.17 -5.73 -19.65
C ALA A 118 16.82 -5.86 -18.27
N ILE A 119 16.70 -7.03 -17.62
CA ILE A 119 17.32 -7.32 -16.32
C ILE A 119 18.85 -7.24 -16.40
N GLN A 120 19.45 -7.59 -17.53
CA GLN A 120 20.89 -7.54 -17.73
C GLN A 120 21.48 -6.12 -17.71
N ILE A 121 20.64 -5.09 -17.76
CA ILE A 121 21.06 -3.68 -17.74
C ILE A 121 20.87 -3.15 -16.31
N PRO A 122 21.95 -2.92 -15.54
CA PRO A 122 21.89 -2.57 -14.11
C PRO A 122 21.54 -1.08 -13.91
N THR A 123 20.27 -0.73 -14.13
CA THR A 123 19.70 0.61 -13.89
C THR A 123 19.54 0.93 -12.40
N GLU A 124 20.60 0.70 -11.61
CA GLU A 124 20.60 0.85 -10.15
C GLU A 124 20.40 2.31 -9.70
N MET A 125 19.46 2.50 -8.77
CA MET A 125 19.11 3.81 -8.23
C MET A 125 19.61 4.01 -6.81
N TYR A 126 20.44 5.04 -6.60
CA TYR A 126 20.92 5.42 -5.27
C TYR A 126 20.28 6.72 -4.79
N ASP A 127 20.11 6.85 -3.48
CA ASP A 127 19.56 8.07 -2.86
C ASP A 127 20.39 9.33 -3.16
N ASP A 128 21.69 9.17 -3.40
CA ASP A 128 22.66 10.24 -3.63
C ASP A 128 22.91 10.56 -5.12
N MET A 129 22.09 10.03 -6.03
CA MET A 129 22.22 10.30 -7.46
C MET A 129 22.05 11.80 -7.75
N GLY A 130 22.97 12.36 -8.56
CA GLY A 130 22.97 13.77 -8.96
C GLY A 130 21.89 14.12 -9.98
N ILE A 131 22.08 15.22 -10.71
CA ILE A 131 21.14 15.69 -11.73
C ILE A 131 21.22 14.78 -12.98
N PRO A 132 20.07 14.33 -13.55
CA PRO A 132 20.07 13.56 -14.79
C PRO A 132 20.75 14.28 -15.95
N GLY A 133 21.73 13.62 -16.57
CA GLY A 133 22.54 14.16 -17.67
C GLY A 133 23.80 14.92 -17.23
N GLU A 134 24.01 15.11 -15.92
CA GLU A 134 25.26 15.66 -15.36
C GLU A 134 26.05 14.62 -14.58
N ASP A 135 25.36 13.75 -13.83
CA ASP A 135 25.98 12.64 -13.10
C ASP A 135 26.13 11.40 -14.02
N PRO A 136 27.35 10.90 -14.26
CA PRO A 136 27.58 9.74 -15.13
C PRO A 136 26.87 8.46 -14.67
N LYS A 137 26.45 8.35 -13.40
CA LYS A 137 25.64 7.21 -12.94
C LYS A 137 24.33 7.05 -13.72
N TRP A 138 23.83 8.12 -14.34
CA TRP A 138 22.63 8.07 -15.19
C TRP A 138 22.90 7.49 -16.59
N ASP A 139 24.15 7.37 -17.03
CA ASP A 139 24.47 6.97 -18.41
C ASP A 139 23.96 5.56 -18.76
N ILE A 140 23.80 4.70 -17.75
CA ILE A 140 23.27 3.34 -17.89
C ILE A 140 21.86 3.30 -18.49
N PHE A 141 21.04 4.34 -18.30
CA PHE A 141 19.72 4.44 -18.92
C PHE A 141 19.82 4.60 -20.45
N SER A 142 20.93 5.12 -20.98
CA SER A 142 21.16 5.13 -22.44
C SER A 142 21.29 3.70 -23.00
N GLU A 143 21.92 2.79 -22.25
CA GLU A 143 22.01 1.38 -22.62
C GLU A 143 20.63 0.74 -22.60
N MET A 144 19.83 1.03 -21.56
CA MET A 144 18.44 0.59 -21.47
C MET A 144 17.61 1.08 -22.67
N HIS A 145 17.72 2.35 -23.02
CA HIS A 145 17.01 2.92 -24.16
C HIS A 145 17.43 2.29 -25.49
N THR A 146 18.73 2.04 -25.68
CA THR A 146 19.25 1.35 -26.87
C THR A 146 18.69 -0.06 -26.97
N TYR A 147 18.63 -0.77 -25.85
CA TYR A 147 18.02 -2.09 -25.79
C TYR A 147 16.53 -2.03 -26.16
N LEU A 148 15.75 -1.12 -25.56
CA LEU A 148 14.33 -0.95 -25.86
C LEU A 148 14.08 -0.62 -27.34
N GLU A 149 14.89 0.25 -27.94
CA GLU A 149 14.78 0.61 -29.36
C GLU A 149 15.05 -0.59 -30.27
N SER A 150 16.07 -1.38 -29.94
CA SER A 150 16.39 -2.60 -30.70
C SER A 150 15.34 -3.69 -30.53
N ARG A 151 14.73 -3.78 -29.34
CA ARG A 151 13.83 -4.87 -28.97
C ARG A 151 12.39 -4.63 -29.44
N PHE A 152 11.97 -3.36 -29.48
CA PHE A 152 10.62 -2.93 -29.85
C PHE A 152 10.66 -1.92 -31.01
N PRO A 153 11.09 -2.37 -32.21
CA PRO A 153 11.32 -1.47 -33.34
C PRO A 153 10.02 -0.86 -33.88
N LEU A 154 8.88 -1.57 -33.85
CA LEU A 154 7.61 -0.97 -34.31
C LEU A 154 7.13 0.09 -33.35
N VAL A 155 7.28 -0.11 -32.03
CA VAL A 155 6.98 0.93 -31.03
C VAL A 155 7.76 2.21 -31.37
N HIS A 156 9.07 2.10 -31.55
CA HIS A 156 9.94 3.25 -31.82
C HIS A 156 9.73 3.87 -33.20
N ALA A 157 9.24 3.09 -34.18
CA ALA A 157 8.94 3.57 -35.52
C ALA A 157 7.53 4.18 -35.66
N LYS A 158 6.57 3.81 -34.82
CA LYS A 158 5.15 4.16 -34.97
C LYS A 158 4.60 5.07 -33.89
N LEU A 159 5.16 5.05 -32.69
CA LEU A 159 4.76 5.97 -31.62
C LEU A 159 5.65 7.21 -31.64
N THR A 160 5.09 8.34 -31.23
CA THR A 160 5.88 9.55 -30.99
C THR A 160 6.56 9.43 -29.63
N LYS A 161 7.90 9.34 -29.62
CA LYS A 161 8.71 9.36 -28.39
C LYS A 161 9.02 10.80 -27.99
N ALA A 162 8.73 11.15 -26.74
CA ALA A 162 9.18 12.35 -26.08
C ALA A 162 10.04 11.97 -24.86
N THR A 163 11.04 12.80 -24.57
CA THR A 163 11.87 12.66 -23.37
C THR A 163 11.51 13.81 -22.42
N ALA A 164 10.81 13.51 -21.34
CA ALA A 164 10.31 14.55 -20.41
C ALA A 164 11.45 15.22 -19.62
N ASN A 165 12.56 14.51 -19.44
CA ASN A 165 13.89 15.02 -19.09
C ASN A 165 14.93 14.28 -19.97
N THR A 166 16.16 14.07 -19.50
CA THR A 166 17.19 13.29 -20.21
C THR A 166 16.83 11.81 -20.39
N TYR A 167 16.26 11.15 -19.38
CA TYR A 167 16.03 9.70 -19.35
C TYR A 167 14.58 9.26 -19.10
N ALA A 168 13.67 10.20 -18.81
CA ALA A 168 12.24 9.96 -18.64
C ALA A 168 11.57 9.77 -19.99
N LEU A 169 11.02 8.58 -20.25
CA LEU A 169 10.41 8.28 -21.54
C LEU A 169 8.90 8.49 -21.52
N VAL A 170 8.37 9.12 -22.56
CA VAL A 170 6.94 9.19 -22.84
C VAL A 170 6.70 8.79 -24.29
N TYR A 171 5.85 7.80 -24.53
CA TYR A 171 5.45 7.38 -25.88
C TYR A 171 3.97 7.67 -26.10
N HIS A 172 3.66 8.31 -27.21
CA HIS A 172 2.29 8.61 -27.62
C HIS A 172 1.88 7.69 -28.76
N TRP A 173 0.94 6.79 -28.49
CA TRP A 173 0.22 6.04 -29.51
C TRP A 173 -1.07 6.77 -29.83
N GLN A 174 -1.03 7.58 -30.88
CA GLN A 174 -2.18 8.40 -31.28
C GLN A 174 -3.33 7.50 -31.70
N GLY A 175 -4.51 7.73 -31.11
CA GLY A 175 -5.76 7.08 -31.49
C GLY A 175 -6.38 7.69 -32.74
N SER A 176 -7.42 7.04 -33.28
CA SER A 176 -8.17 7.58 -34.43
C SER A 176 -9.20 8.66 -34.06
N ASP A 177 -9.52 8.83 -32.77
CA ASP A 177 -10.49 9.80 -32.25
C ASP A 177 -9.87 10.67 -31.15
N ASP A 178 -9.51 11.90 -31.53
CA ASP A 178 -8.88 12.90 -30.64
C ASP A 178 -9.85 13.48 -29.59
N SER A 179 -11.15 13.16 -29.66
CA SER A 179 -12.12 13.61 -28.66
C SER A 179 -12.12 12.76 -27.39
N LEU A 180 -11.52 11.57 -27.43
CA LEU A 180 -11.47 10.63 -26.31
C LEU A 180 -10.25 10.89 -25.41
N LYS A 181 -10.49 11.06 -24.09
CA LYS A 181 -9.42 11.25 -23.09
C LYS A 181 -8.44 10.08 -23.05
N PRO A 182 -7.12 10.24 -23.31
CA PRO A 182 -6.17 9.13 -23.39
C PRO A 182 -6.13 8.22 -22.15
N MET A 183 -5.66 6.98 -22.36
CA MET A 183 -5.23 6.10 -21.28
C MET A 183 -3.75 6.35 -20.99
N LEU A 184 -3.33 6.30 -19.73
CA LEU A 184 -1.93 6.36 -19.33
C LEU A 184 -1.51 5.06 -18.64
N LEU A 185 -0.52 4.39 -19.20
CA LEU A 185 0.11 3.21 -18.62
C LEU A 185 1.51 3.60 -18.15
N THR A 186 1.82 3.38 -16.89
CA THR A 186 3.09 3.75 -16.29
C THR A 186 3.86 2.53 -15.79
N ALA A 187 5.17 2.68 -15.76
CA ALA A 187 6.13 1.76 -15.16
C ALA A 187 7.41 2.56 -14.86
N HIS A 188 8.39 1.96 -14.21
CA HIS A 188 9.71 2.58 -14.04
C HIS A 188 10.83 1.69 -14.58
N GLN A 189 11.96 2.33 -14.89
CA GLN A 189 13.12 1.69 -15.50
C GLN A 189 14.18 1.29 -14.48
N ASP A 190 14.20 1.98 -13.35
CA ASP A 190 15.22 1.83 -12.33
C ASP A 190 14.98 0.62 -11.43
N VAL A 191 15.99 0.28 -10.64
CA VAL A 191 15.93 -0.82 -9.67
C VAL A 191 16.71 -0.43 -8.43
N VAL A 192 16.33 -0.95 -7.26
CA VAL A 192 17.19 -0.80 -6.08
C VAL A 192 18.58 -1.44 -6.29
N PRO A 193 19.63 -0.90 -5.65
CA PRO A 193 20.96 -1.47 -5.76
C PRO A 193 21.07 -2.89 -5.21
N VAL A 194 22.08 -3.62 -5.67
CA VAL A 194 22.48 -4.88 -5.05
C VAL A 194 23.47 -4.59 -3.94
N GLU A 195 23.14 -5.02 -2.72
CA GLU A 195 24.04 -4.91 -1.56
C GLU A 195 25.28 -5.81 -1.77
N PRO A 196 26.50 -5.24 -1.89
CA PRO A 196 27.70 -6.00 -2.22
C PRO A 196 28.00 -7.13 -1.23
N SER A 197 27.68 -6.94 0.05
CA SER A 197 27.89 -7.95 1.10
C SER A 197 26.94 -9.15 1.03
N THR A 198 25.92 -9.08 0.18
CA THR A 198 24.96 -10.17 -0.05
C THR A 198 25.02 -10.73 -1.47
N ALA A 199 25.92 -10.22 -2.31
CA ALA A 199 26.05 -10.63 -3.71
C ALA A 199 26.32 -12.14 -3.86
N ASP A 200 27.01 -12.75 -2.90
CA ASP A 200 27.31 -14.19 -2.84
C ASP A 200 26.12 -15.06 -2.37
N GLN A 201 25.04 -14.45 -1.89
CA GLN A 201 23.80 -15.12 -1.48
C GLN A 201 22.80 -15.28 -2.63
N TRP A 202 23.08 -14.65 -3.77
CA TRP A 202 22.30 -14.81 -4.98
C TRP A 202 22.58 -16.19 -5.60
N THR A 203 21.50 -16.92 -5.89
CA THR A 203 21.52 -18.21 -6.57
C THR A 203 22.01 -18.04 -8.00
N GLU A 204 21.52 -16.99 -8.66
CA GLU A 204 21.92 -16.56 -9.99
C GLU A 204 22.40 -15.11 -9.92
N PRO A 205 23.44 -14.71 -10.67
CA PRO A 205 23.97 -13.34 -10.57
C PRO A 205 22.85 -12.29 -10.73
N PRO A 206 22.85 -11.22 -9.92
CA PRO A 206 21.72 -10.29 -9.82
C PRO A 206 21.29 -9.67 -11.16
N PHE A 207 22.22 -9.47 -12.09
CA PHE A 207 21.95 -8.92 -13.42
C PHE A 207 22.20 -9.95 -14.54
N SER A 208 22.02 -11.23 -14.25
CA SER A 208 22.13 -12.30 -15.27
C SER A 208 20.94 -12.32 -16.22
N GLY A 209 19.73 -11.99 -15.72
CA GLY A 209 18.49 -12.21 -16.45
C GLY A 209 18.25 -13.69 -16.76
N TYR A 210 18.86 -14.62 -16.02
CA TYR A 210 18.85 -16.04 -16.37
C TYR A 210 17.44 -16.63 -16.27
N TYR A 211 17.02 -17.34 -17.32
CA TYR A 211 15.77 -18.09 -17.34
C TYR A 211 16.07 -19.59 -17.20
N ASP A 212 15.62 -20.19 -16.10
CA ASP A 212 15.90 -21.60 -15.76
C ASP A 212 14.85 -22.60 -16.27
N GLY A 213 13.82 -22.11 -16.98
CA GLY A 213 12.67 -22.90 -17.42
C GLY A 213 11.39 -22.69 -16.59
N GLU A 214 11.48 -22.03 -15.44
CA GLU A 214 10.34 -21.67 -14.58
C GLU A 214 10.40 -20.21 -14.14
N TRP A 215 11.58 -19.73 -13.76
CA TRP A 215 11.86 -18.42 -13.18
C TRP A 215 12.82 -17.62 -14.05
N ILE A 216 12.56 -16.33 -14.17
CA ILE A 216 13.46 -15.33 -14.76
C ILE A 216 14.13 -14.61 -13.59
N TRP A 217 15.41 -14.89 -13.38
CA TRP A 217 16.19 -14.45 -12.24
C TRP A 217 16.83 -13.09 -12.47
N GLY A 218 16.80 -12.25 -11.44
CA GLY A 218 17.60 -11.04 -11.34
C GLY A 218 16.85 -9.86 -10.73
N ARG A 219 17.63 -8.85 -10.33
CA ARG A 219 17.14 -7.57 -9.81
C ARG A 219 16.31 -6.85 -10.88
N GLY A 220 15.12 -6.42 -10.49
CA GLY A 220 14.14 -5.81 -11.37
C GLY A 220 13.22 -6.80 -12.06
N SER A 221 13.37 -8.11 -11.83
CA SER A 221 12.45 -9.11 -12.38
C SER A 221 11.06 -9.07 -11.74
N CYS A 222 10.92 -8.50 -10.54
CA CYS A 222 9.65 -8.27 -9.86
C CYS A 222 9.22 -6.80 -9.86
N ASP A 223 10.16 -5.85 -9.93
CA ASP A 223 9.91 -4.42 -9.67
C ASP A 223 10.89 -3.52 -10.47
N ASP A 224 10.46 -2.81 -11.53
CA ASP A 224 9.19 -2.95 -12.27
C ASP A 224 9.45 -3.20 -13.77
N LYS A 225 10.57 -3.83 -14.11
CA LYS A 225 10.84 -4.21 -15.51
C LYS A 225 9.73 -5.10 -16.10
N PRO A 226 8.98 -5.93 -15.35
CA PRO A 226 7.78 -6.58 -15.88
C PRO A 226 6.72 -5.61 -16.42
N GLY A 227 6.37 -4.55 -15.70
CA GLY A 227 5.42 -3.54 -16.16
C GLY A 227 5.88 -2.87 -17.44
N LEU A 228 7.14 -2.42 -17.44
CA LEU A 228 7.79 -1.79 -18.60
C LEU A 228 7.81 -2.70 -19.84
N ILE A 229 8.33 -3.92 -19.71
CA ILE A 229 8.54 -4.83 -20.84
C ILE A 229 7.21 -5.42 -21.33
N SER A 230 6.25 -5.68 -20.44
CA SER A 230 4.95 -6.22 -20.85
C SER A 230 4.11 -5.22 -21.63
N THR A 231 4.12 -3.93 -21.25
CA THR A 231 3.42 -2.87 -22.00
C THR A 231 4.03 -2.69 -23.39
N LEU A 232 5.37 -2.62 -23.49
CA LEU A 232 6.06 -2.53 -24.79
C LEU A 232 5.84 -3.76 -25.67
N THR A 233 5.93 -4.97 -25.11
CA THR A 233 5.66 -6.24 -25.83
C THR A 233 4.23 -6.29 -26.36
N THR A 234 3.28 -5.81 -25.57
CA THR A 234 1.86 -5.73 -25.96
C THR A 234 1.67 -4.78 -27.13
N VAL A 235 2.20 -3.56 -27.05
CA VAL A 235 2.05 -2.54 -28.11
C VAL A 235 2.76 -2.98 -29.39
N GLU A 236 3.99 -3.49 -29.31
CA GLU A 236 4.73 -4.05 -30.44
C GLU A 236 3.93 -5.14 -31.16
N THR A 237 3.31 -6.03 -30.37
CA THR A 237 2.48 -7.13 -30.88
C THR A 237 1.21 -6.62 -31.57
N LEU A 238 0.51 -5.67 -30.97
CA LEU A 238 -0.69 -5.07 -31.56
C LEU A 238 -0.38 -4.30 -32.84
N LEU A 239 0.73 -3.55 -32.88
CA LEU A 239 1.20 -2.85 -34.08
C LEU A 239 1.50 -3.84 -35.22
N ARG A 240 2.14 -4.98 -34.91
CA ARG A 240 2.41 -6.03 -35.91
C ARG A 240 1.12 -6.65 -36.47
N LYS A 241 0.04 -6.71 -35.67
CA LYS A 241 -1.30 -7.13 -36.12
C LYS A 241 -2.08 -6.03 -36.84
N GLY A 242 -1.51 -4.83 -36.99
CA GLY A 242 -2.16 -3.71 -37.67
C GLY A 242 -3.28 -3.07 -36.84
N PHE A 243 -3.32 -3.30 -35.54
CA PHE A 243 -4.30 -2.69 -34.66
C PHE A 243 -4.03 -1.18 -34.51
N GLN A 244 -5.09 -0.38 -34.55
CA GLN A 244 -5.07 1.06 -34.34
C GLN A 244 -6.12 1.40 -33.28
N PRO A 245 -5.74 1.91 -32.09
CA PRO A 245 -6.70 2.24 -31.05
C PRO A 245 -7.57 3.44 -31.46
N ALA A 246 -8.81 3.49 -30.93
CA ALA A 246 -9.70 4.63 -31.16
C ALA A 246 -9.27 5.82 -30.29
N ARG A 247 -9.09 5.60 -28.98
CA ARG A 247 -8.51 6.55 -28.05
C ARG A 247 -6.98 6.44 -27.99
N SER A 248 -6.31 7.57 -27.78
CA SER A 248 -4.85 7.58 -27.61
C SER A 248 -4.40 6.82 -26.36
N ILE A 249 -3.26 6.15 -26.46
CA ILE A 249 -2.61 5.46 -25.35
C ILE A 249 -1.25 6.10 -25.14
N VAL A 250 -0.99 6.55 -23.91
CA VAL A 250 0.29 7.13 -23.51
C VAL A 250 0.99 6.13 -22.62
N LEU A 251 2.26 5.85 -22.92
CA LEU A 251 3.15 5.07 -22.07
C LEU A 251 4.13 6.04 -21.42
N ALA A 252 4.31 6.01 -20.11
CA ALA A 252 5.27 6.88 -19.43
C ALA A 252 6.13 6.09 -18.46
N TYR A 253 7.45 6.23 -18.60
CA TYR A 253 8.43 5.42 -17.89
C TYR A 253 9.39 6.28 -17.07
N GLY A 254 9.26 6.19 -15.75
CA GLY A 254 10.15 6.78 -14.76
C GLY A 254 11.54 6.13 -14.79
N MET A 255 12.48 6.69 -14.02
CA MET A 255 13.89 6.27 -13.96
C MET A 255 14.50 6.55 -12.59
N ASP A 256 13.68 6.96 -11.61
CA ASP A 256 14.12 7.19 -10.24
C ASP A 256 12.99 6.94 -9.22
N GLU A 257 12.06 6.03 -9.54
CA GLU A 257 10.93 5.64 -8.68
C GLU A 257 11.45 5.16 -7.31
N GLU A 258 12.54 4.40 -7.31
CA GLU A 258 13.09 3.75 -6.11
C GLU A 258 13.64 4.74 -5.07
N ARG A 259 13.78 6.02 -5.45
CA ARG A 259 14.04 7.15 -4.55
C ARG A 259 12.93 8.21 -4.53
N GLY A 260 11.81 7.88 -5.14
CA GLY A 260 10.53 8.57 -5.14
C GLY A 260 10.19 9.39 -6.38
N GLY A 261 10.75 9.09 -7.55
CA GLY A 261 10.38 9.72 -8.81
C GLY A 261 10.66 11.23 -8.85
N ARG A 262 11.68 11.69 -8.12
CA ARG A 262 11.91 13.12 -7.83
C ARG A 262 12.34 13.88 -9.08
N ALA A 263 13.05 13.22 -9.99
CA ALA A 263 13.49 13.79 -11.25
C ALA A 263 12.66 13.30 -12.43
N GLY A 264 12.21 12.05 -12.38
CA GLY A 264 11.52 11.39 -13.47
C GLY A 264 10.04 11.65 -13.53
N ALA A 265 9.32 11.14 -12.54
CA ALA A 265 7.89 11.26 -12.50
C ALA A 265 7.42 12.70 -12.38
N THR A 266 8.16 13.57 -11.70
CA THR A 266 7.89 15.02 -11.70
C THR A 266 8.04 15.64 -13.09
N ALA A 267 9.06 15.26 -13.86
CA ALA A 267 9.25 15.74 -15.23
C ALA A 267 8.16 15.21 -16.16
N ILE A 268 7.80 13.93 -16.04
CA ILE A 268 6.67 13.32 -16.76
C ILE A 268 5.37 14.05 -16.42
N ARG A 269 5.10 14.29 -15.13
CA ARG A 269 3.93 15.05 -14.67
C ARG A 269 3.88 16.41 -15.35
N ASP A 270 4.97 17.17 -15.30
CA ASP A 270 5.01 18.53 -15.85
C ASP A 270 4.84 18.53 -17.37
N TYR A 271 5.46 17.57 -18.05
CA TYR A 271 5.29 17.35 -19.48
C TYR A 271 3.83 17.03 -19.84
N LEU A 272 3.22 16.05 -19.16
CA LEU A 272 1.85 15.61 -19.43
C LEU A 272 0.82 16.67 -19.07
N LEU A 273 0.99 17.40 -17.96
CA LEU A 273 0.13 18.53 -17.61
C LEU A 273 0.27 19.68 -18.61
N GLY A 274 1.50 19.95 -19.09
CA GLY A 274 1.73 20.95 -20.12
C GLY A 274 1.13 20.57 -21.48
N HIS A 275 1.12 19.29 -21.82
CA HIS A 275 0.64 18.78 -23.10
C HIS A 275 -0.88 18.55 -23.13
N TYR A 276 -1.43 17.92 -22.08
CA TYR A 276 -2.82 17.47 -22.03
C TYR A 276 -3.70 18.29 -21.07
N GLY A 277 -3.13 18.87 -20.01
CA GLY A 277 -3.86 19.59 -18.96
C GLY A 277 -4.25 18.72 -17.74
N GLU A 278 -4.90 19.35 -16.76
CA GLU A 278 -5.45 18.66 -15.59
C GLU A 278 -6.71 17.84 -15.97
N ASP A 279 -6.92 16.71 -15.29
CA ASP A 279 -8.03 15.75 -15.54
C ASP A 279 -8.14 15.24 -16.99
N ALA A 280 -7.04 15.28 -17.75
CA ALA A 280 -7.06 14.96 -19.18
C ALA A 280 -7.03 13.46 -19.49
N PHE A 281 -6.73 12.60 -18.52
CA PHE A 281 -6.65 11.15 -18.71
C PHE A 281 -7.89 10.44 -18.18
N SER A 282 -8.35 9.42 -18.92
CA SER A 282 -9.51 8.61 -18.51
C SER A 282 -9.17 7.62 -17.40
N ILE A 283 -7.95 7.09 -17.44
CA ILE A 283 -7.43 6.10 -16.49
C ILE A 283 -5.91 6.15 -16.46
N ILE A 284 -5.34 5.98 -15.26
CA ILE A 284 -3.93 5.66 -15.03
C ILE A 284 -3.84 4.25 -14.46
N VAL A 285 -3.02 3.40 -15.06
CA VAL A 285 -2.63 2.10 -14.51
C VAL A 285 -1.12 2.08 -14.33
N ASP A 286 -0.69 1.80 -13.10
CA ASP A 286 0.70 1.77 -12.66
C ASP A 286 1.02 0.43 -12.00
N GLU A 287 2.27 0.25 -11.58
CA GLU A 287 2.72 -0.89 -10.78
C GLU A 287 1.91 -1.09 -9.47
N GLY A 288 2.18 -2.21 -8.78
CA GLY A 288 1.69 -2.43 -7.41
C GLY A 288 0.79 -3.66 -7.28
N GLY A 289 -0.51 -3.45 -7.02
CA GLY A 289 -1.44 -4.52 -6.64
C GLY A 289 -1.39 -5.75 -7.54
N GLY A 290 -1.67 -6.92 -6.96
CA GLY A 290 -1.61 -8.20 -7.65
C GLY A 290 -2.82 -9.08 -7.33
N TYR A 291 -2.65 -10.39 -7.52
CA TYR A 291 -3.66 -11.38 -7.13
C TYR A 291 -3.07 -12.50 -6.28
N SER A 292 -3.93 -13.19 -5.54
CA SER A 292 -3.54 -14.32 -4.71
C SER A 292 -4.60 -15.42 -4.71
N ILE A 293 -4.14 -16.66 -4.56
CA ILE A 293 -5.03 -17.81 -4.43
C ILE A 293 -5.69 -17.78 -3.05
N ARG A 294 -7.01 -18.01 -3.04
CA ARG A 294 -7.89 -18.05 -1.88
C ARG A 294 -8.81 -19.26 -2.03
N GLY A 295 -8.28 -20.45 -1.74
CA GLY A 295 -9.01 -21.70 -1.89
C GLY A 295 -9.35 -21.95 -3.37
N ASP A 296 -10.64 -22.00 -3.69
CA ASP A 296 -11.16 -22.19 -5.05
C ASP A 296 -11.40 -20.87 -5.81
N ALA A 297 -10.89 -19.75 -5.30
CA ALA A 297 -11.00 -18.43 -5.91
C ALA A 297 -9.64 -17.70 -5.99
N LEU A 298 -9.53 -16.76 -6.93
CA LEU A 298 -8.48 -15.76 -7.00
C LEU A 298 -9.03 -14.43 -6.46
N MET A 299 -8.30 -13.85 -5.51
CA MET A 299 -8.54 -12.50 -5.03
C MET A 299 -7.56 -11.57 -5.72
N SER A 300 -8.05 -10.65 -6.55
CA SER A 300 -7.28 -9.55 -7.11
C SER A 300 -7.47 -8.27 -6.30
N SER A 301 -6.42 -7.46 -6.16
CA SER A 301 -6.40 -6.31 -5.28
C SER A 301 -5.71 -5.10 -5.90
N PRO A 302 -6.34 -4.42 -6.88
CA PRO A 302 -5.85 -3.11 -7.34
C PRO A 302 -5.82 -2.15 -6.16
N ALA A 303 -4.69 -1.46 -5.97
CA ALA A 303 -4.60 -0.43 -4.96
C ALA A 303 -5.19 0.88 -5.49
N VAL A 304 -6.21 1.37 -4.79
CA VAL A 304 -7.01 2.55 -5.12
C VAL A 304 -6.68 3.74 -4.22
N ALA A 305 -5.72 3.55 -3.31
CA ALA A 305 -5.23 4.56 -2.39
C ALA A 305 -3.82 4.17 -1.95
N GLU A 306 -3.10 5.16 -1.41
CA GLU A 306 -1.79 5.00 -0.77
C GLU A 306 -1.75 5.75 0.55
N LYS A 307 -0.86 5.30 1.42
CA LYS A 307 -0.53 6.01 2.65
C LYS A 307 0.24 7.30 2.36
N GLY A 308 0.14 8.26 3.27
CA GLY A 308 1.01 9.44 3.25
C GLY A 308 2.40 9.10 3.82
N LYS A 309 3.31 10.07 3.80
CA LYS A 309 4.69 9.91 4.28
C LYS A 309 5.17 11.14 5.05
N LEU A 310 5.90 10.91 6.13
CA LEU A 310 6.71 11.95 6.80
C LEU A 310 7.98 11.32 7.40
N ASP A 311 9.14 11.81 6.98
CA ASP A 311 10.41 11.53 7.65
C ASP A 311 10.68 12.66 8.66
N ALA A 312 10.41 12.44 9.93
CA ALA A 312 10.56 13.48 10.95
C ALA A 312 11.99 13.43 11.54
N ARG A 313 12.75 14.52 11.41
CA ARG A 313 14.05 14.72 12.07
C ARG A 313 13.83 15.43 13.40
N LEU A 314 14.34 14.85 14.49
CA LEU A 314 14.37 15.47 15.81
C LEU A 314 15.83 15.69 16.22
N GLU A 315 16.23 16.96 16.30
CA GLU A 315 17.61 17.38 16.54
C GLU A 315 17.73 18.18 17.83
N ILE A 316 18.62 17.75 18.73
CA ILE A 316 18.94 18.46 19.96
C ILE A 316 20.30 19.15 19.80
N SER A 317 20.29 20.47 20.00
CA SER A 317 21.47 21.31 20.17
C SER A 317 21.64 21.70 21.64
N THR A 318 22.79 21.36 22.23
CA THR A 318 23.15 21.69 23.62
C THR A 318 24.60 22.18 23.70
N PRO A 319 25.02 22.84 24.79
CA PRO A 319 26.43 23.08 25.04
C PRO A 319 27.21 21.75 25.04
N GLY A 320 28.31 21.71 24.30
CA GLY A 320 29.29 20.62 24.35
C GLY A 320 30.12 20.66 25.64
N GLY A 321 31.19 19.87 25.71
CA GLY A 321 32.08 19.89 26.86
C GLY A 321 32.95 18.66 27.03
N HIS A 322 33.76 18.65 28.09
CA HIS A 322 34.64 17.53 28.40
C HIS A 322 33.90 16.43 29.16
N SER A 323 34.03 15.16 28.75
CA SER A 323 33.27 14.05 29.33
C SER A 323 33.55 13.78 30.82
N SER A 324 34.63 14.34 31.40
CA SER A 324 34.94 14.19 32.84
C SER A 324 34.10 15.09 33.75
N VAL A 325 33.39 16.08 33.20
CA VAL A 325 32.51 16.99 33.95
C VAL A 325 31.18 17.11 33.19
N PRO A 326 30.41 16.00 33.06
CA PRO A 326 29.21 16.03 32.27
C PRO A 326 28.09 16.81 32.98
N PRO A 327 27.19 17.46 32.22
CA PRO A 327 25.92 17.94 32.75
C PRO A 327 25.06 16.75 33.21
N ARG A 328 23.94 17.04 33.89
CA ARG A 328 23.00 16.01 34.37
C ARG A 328 22.50 15.08 33.25
N HIS A 329 22.29 15.63 32.05
CA HIS A 329 21.85 14.90 30.86
C HIS A 329 22.69 15.33 29.66
N THR A 330 23.16 14.38 28.86
CA THR A 330 23.83 14.63 27.58
C THR A 330 22.80 14.71 26.45
N SER A 331 23.14 15.34 25.32
CA SER A 331 22.29 15.40 24.13
C SER A 331 21.83 14.00 23.67
N ILE A 332 22.75 13.04 23.57
CA ILE A 332 22.43 11.63 23.24
C ILE A 332 21.52 11.00 24.31
N GLY A 333 21.74 11.27 25.60
CA GLY A 333 20.89 10.77 26.68
C GLY A 333 19.47 11.34 26.63
N MET A 334 19.32 12.62 26.26
CA MET A 334 18.01 13.23 26.02
C MET A 334 17.33 12.59 24.81
N LEU A 335 18.02 12.44 23.68
CA LEU A 335 17.46 11.77 22.49
C LEU A 335 17.00 10.35 22.80
N ALA A 336 17.79 9.57 23.53
CA ALA A 336 17.42 8.21 23.93
C ALA A 336 16.12 8.22 24.77
N ALA A 337 15.93 9.22 25.63
CA ALA A 337 14.69 9.40 26.37
C ALA A 337 13.51 9.78 25.45
N LEU A 338 13.73 10.65 24.45
CA LEU A 338 12.71 11.03 23.47
C LEU A 338 12.29 9.84 22.60
N ILE A 339 13.25 9.07 22.09
CA ILE A 339 13.02 7.85 21.29
C ILE A 339 12.18 6.85 22.11
N LYS A 340 12.62 6.54 23.34
CA LYS A 340 11.86 5.65 24.23
C LYS A 340 10.45 6.18 24.47
N HIS A 341 10.28 7.49 24.64
CA HIS A 341 8.99 8.08 24.92
C HIS A 341 8.04 7.99 23.71
N ILE A 342 8.51 8.26 22.50
CA ILE A 342 7.67 8.18 21.30
C ILE A 342 7.32 6.74 20.94
N GLU A 343 8.25 5.79 21.10
CA GLU A 343 7.97 4.36 20.90
C GLU A 343 6.97 3.80 21.93
N ALA A 344 6.97 4.35 23.15
CA ALA A 344 5.97 3.99 24.17
C ALA A 344 4.59 4.63 23.93
N ASN A 345 4.48 5.59 22.99
CA ASN A 345 3.25 6.29 22.64
C ASN A 345 2.98 6.22 21.12
N PRO A 346 2.85 5.01 20.55
CA PRO A 346 2.62 4.85 19.12
C PRO A 346 1.24 5.34 18.72
N HIS A 347 1.08 5.65 17.44
CA HIS A 347 -0.24 5.83 16.83
C HIS A 347 -1.11 4.59 17.04
N VAL A 348 -2.38 4.80 17.39
CA VAL A 348 -3.33 3.71 17.63
C VAL A 348 -4.14 3.46 16.35
N PRO A 349 -4.03 2.27 15.71
CA PRO A 349 -4.80 1.96 14.52
C PRO A 349 -6.30 1.86 14.82
N ARG A 350 -7.13 2.45 13.96
CA ARG A 350 -8.60 2.51 14.11
C ARG A 350 -9.28 2.08 12.84
N LEU A 351 -10.25 1.17 12.95
CA LEU A 351 -10.99 0.72 11.78
C LEU A 351 -12.06 1.75 11.40
N ASN A 352 -11.82 2.54 10.35
CA ASN A 352 -12.78 3.51 9.83
C ASN A 352 -13.64 2.90 8.72
N ARG A 353 -14.96 3.12 8.75
CA ARG A 353 -15.90 2.64 7.71
C ARG A 353 -15.68 3.26 6.34
N THR A 354 -15.02 4.41 6.27
CA THR A 354 -14.67 5.07 5.01
C THR A 354 -13.28 4.69 4.50
N SER A 355 -12.51 3.89 5.26
CA SER A 355 -11.17 3.47 4.86
C SER A 355 -11.22 2.42 3.75
N THR A 356 -10.23 2.44 2.87
CA THR A 356 -10.07 1.44 1.80
C THR A 356 -9.89 0.03 2.37
N TYR A 357 -9.19 -0.12 3.49
CA TYR A 357 -9.02 -1.41 4.16
C TYR A 357 -10.36 -1.98 4.68
N TYR A 358 -11.27 -1.13 5.16
CA TYR A 358 -12.62 -1.59 5.53
C TYR A 358 -13.41 -2.08 4.30
N SER A 359 -13.30 -1.39 3.17
CA SER A 359 -13.88 -1.84 1.89
C SER A 359 -13.30 -3.19 1.43
N GLN A 360 -11.99 -3.39 1.60
CA GLN A 360 -11.34 -4.66 1.31
C GLN A 360 -11.90 -5.81 2.17
N LEU A 361 -12.05 -5.59 3.48
CA LEU A 361 -12.64 -6.55 4.41
C LEU A 361 -14.10 -6.89 4.05
N GLN A 362 -14.87 -5.92 3.55
CA GLN A 362 -16.23 -6.16 3.07
C GLN A 362 -16.24 -7.09 1.85
N CYS A 363 -15.36 -6.85 0.88
CA CYS A 363 -15.22 -7.71 -0.30
C CYS A 363 -14.76 -9.12 0.05
N GLN A 364 -13.77 -9.25 0.93
CA GLN A 364 -13.32 -10.56 1.42
C GLN A 364 -14.43 -11.29 2.19
N ALA A 365 -15.13 -10.60 3.09
CA ALA A 365 -16.25 -11.19 3.82
C ALA A 365 -17.34 -11.72 2.89
N GLU A 366 -17.57 -11.08 1.75
CA GLU A 366 -18.55 -11.54 0.75
C GLU A 366 -18.02 -12.71 -0.08
N HIS A 367 -16.84 -12.56 -0.69
CA HIS A 367 -16.41 -13.38 -1.82
C HIS A 367 -15.27 -14.37 -1.51
N ASP A 368 -14.45 -14.10 -0.48
CA ASP A 368 -13.31 -14.96 -0.11
C ASP A 368 -13.81 -16.21 0.65
N PRO A 369 -13.64 -17.42 0.07
CA PRO A 369 -14.08 -18.66 0.69
C PRO A 369 -13.28 -19.02 1.96
N LEU A 370 -12.07 -18.48 2.12
CA LEU A 370 -11.21 -18.71 3.28
C LEU A 370 -11.39 -17.64 4.38
N PHE A 371 -12.22 -16.62 4.15
CA PHE A 371 -12.40 -15.55 5.13
C PHE A 371 -13.02 -16.07 6.45
N PRO A 372 -12.42 -15.79 7.63
CA PRO A 372 -12.88 -16.38 8.88
C PRO A 372 -14.35 -16.07 9.19
N LYS A 373 -15.18 -17.10 9.42
CA LYS A 373 -16.63 -16.98 9.70
C LYS A 373 -16.94 -16.02 10.86
N LYS A 374 -16.06 -15.93 11.85
CA LYS A 374 -16.18 -14.98 12.97
C LYS A 374 -16.04 -13.53 12.50
N LEU A 375 -15.01 -13.25 11.69
CA LEU A 375 -14.78 -11.93 11.09
C LEU A 375 -15.89 -11.57 10.11
N LYS A 376 -16.32 -12.50 9.23
CA LYS A 376 -17.46 -12.29 8.31
C LYS A 376 -18.70 -11.75 9.03
N ARG A 377 -19.09 -12.41 10.14
CA ARG A 377 -20.23 -11.98 10.96
C ARG A 377 -20.03 -10.60 11.59
N LEU A 378 -18.80 -10.25 11.96
CA LEU A 378 -18.48 -8.95 12.54
C LEU A 378 -18.50 -7.84 11.49
N VAL A 379 -17.90 -8.07 10.31
CA VAL A 379 -17.95 -7.16 9.14
C VAL A 379 -19.39 -6.85 8.76
N ASN A 380 -20.24 -7.87 8.63
CA ASN A 380 -21.65 -7.65 8.27
C ASN A 380 -22.41 -6.81 9.31
N ARG A 381 -22.10 -7.01 10.60
CA ARG A 381 -22.75 -6.26 11.69
C ARG A 381 -22.17 -4.86 11.83
N SER A 382 -20.88 -4.67 11.54
CA SER A 382 -20.20 -3.38 11.70
C SER A 382 -20.74 -2.34 10.72
N LEU A 383 -21.35 -2.74 9.60
CA LEU A 383 -22.03 -1.85 8.64
C LEU A 383 -22.97 -0.84 9.32
N LYS A 384 -23.66 -1.23 10.38
CA LYS A 384 -24.66 -0.39 11.06
C LYS A 384 -24.49 -0.32 12.59
N CYS A 385 -23.44 -0.91 13.16
CA CYS A 385 -23.28 -1.03 14.61
C CYS A 385 -21.85 -0.76 15.08
N ASP A 386 -21.65 0.31 15.85
CA ASP A 386 -20.32 0.72 16.37
C ASP A 386 -19.76 -0.28 17.37
N LYS A 387 -20.60 -0.92 18.19
CA LYS A 387 -20.16 -2.00 19.09
C LYS A 387 -19.62 -3.21 18.32
N ALA A 388 -20.18 -3.49 17.14
CA ALA A 388 -19.68 -4.55 16.28
C ALA A 388 -18.38 -4.13 15.57
N LEU A 389 -18.28 -2.87 15.13
CA LEU A 389 -17.04 -2.30 14.57
C LEU A 389 -15.88 -2.34 15.57
N ALA A 390 -16.11 -1.89 16.81
CA ALA A 390 -15.10 -1.95 17.87
C ALA A 390 -14.72 -3.40 18.24
N LYS A 391 -15.65 -4.34 18.12
CA LYS A 391 -15.34 -5.76 18.30
C LYS A 391 -14.54 -6.32 17.12
N LEU A 392 -14.85 -5.91 15.89
CA LEU A 392 -14.08 -6.28 14.69
C LEU A 392 -12.64 -5.78 14.81
N GLU A 393 -12.44 -4.50 15.15
CA GLU A 393 -11.13 -3.88 15.41
C GLU A 393 -10.29 -4.71 16.41
N LYS A 394 -10.88 -5.07 17.56
CA LYS A 394 -10.20 -5.91 18.58
C LYS A 394 -9.85 -7.31 18.12
N GLU A 395 -10.61 -7.88 17.17
CA GLU A 395 -10.33 -9.21 16.64
C GLU A 395 -9.27 -9.13 15.53
N LEU A 396 -9.33 -8.11 14.66
CA LEU A 396 -8.31 -7.85 13.64
C LEU A 396 -6.94 -7.59 14.29
N LEU A 397 -6.88 -6.75 15.33
CA LEU A 397 -5.64 -6.49 16.07
C LEU A 397 -4.95 -7.77 16.60
N LYS A 398 -5.71 -8.84 16.82
CA LYS A 398 -5.19 -10.14 17.29
C LYS A 398 -4.87 -11.13 16.18
N SER A 399 -5.53 -11.01 15.03
CA SER A 399 -5.57 -12.06 14.02
C SER A 399 -5.05 -11.65 12.65
N ASP A 400 -4.95 -10.35 12.37
CA ASP A 400 -4.42 -9.81 11.14
C ASP A 400 -3.21 -8.91 11.44
N PRO A 401 -1.98 -9.36 11.15
CA PRO A 401 -0.78 -8.55 11.35
C PRO A 401 -0.76 -7.29 10.48
N MET A 402 -1.51 -7.27 9.37
CA MET A 402 -1.63 -6.11 8.50
C MET A 402 -2.63 -5.07 9.01
N PHE A 403 -3.40 -5.37 10.07
CA PHE A 403 -4.36 -4.43 10.64
C PHE A 403 -3.70 -3.10 11.05
N GLY A 404 -2.57 -3.16 11.76
CA GLY A 404 -1.84 -1.96 12.20
C GLY A 404 -1.40 -1.08 11.01
N PRO A 405 -0.61 -1.63 10.07
CA PRO A 405 -0.18 -0.91 8.88
C PRO A 405 -1.31 -0.38 7.98
N LEU A 406 -2.41 -1.13 7.81
CA LEU A 406 -3.49 -0.77 6.88
C LEU A 406 -4.59 0.10 7.50
N ALA A 407 -4.72 0.16 8.82
CA ALA A 407 -5.75 0.92 9.53
C ALA A 407 -5.18 1.94 10.53
N GLY A 408 -3.89 2.30 10.41
CA GLY A 408 -3.26 3.29 11.28
C GLY A 408 -1.95 3.83 10.71
N THR A 409 -1.47 4.92 11.31
CA THR A 409 -0.14 5.46 11.00
C THR A 409 0.92 4.57 11.63
N THR A 410 1.93 4.17 10.88
CA THR A 410 3.11 3.46 11.44
C THR A 410 4.23 4.46 11.67
N GLN A 411 5.11 4.15 12.62
CA GLN A 411 6.30 4.95 12.92
C GLN A 411 7.49 4.01 13.17
N ALA A 412 8.68 4.39 12.70
CA ALA A 412 9.93 3.66 12.95
C ALA A 412 11.10 4.64 13.03
N VAL A 413 11.94 4.52 14.08
CA VAL A 413 13.18 5.30 14.19
C VAL A 413 14.28 4.53 13.47
N ASP A 414 14.71 5.06 12.33
CA ASP A 414 15.60 4.31 11.42
C ASP A 414 17.05 4.81 11.48
N ILE A 415 17.27 6.09 11.80
CA ILE A 415 18.58 6.73 11.75
C ILE A 415 18.84 7.49 13.05
N ILE A 416 20.05 7.36 13.62
CA ILE A 416 20.52 8.16 14.76
C ILE A 416 21.96 8.65 14.52
N HIS A 417 22.23 9.92 14.82
CA HIS A 417 23.56 10.54 14.74
C HIS A 417 23.90 11.31 16.01
N GLY A 418 25.17 11.26 16.40
CA GLY A 418 25.71 12.08 17.49
C GLY A 418 27.10 11.63 17.95
N GLY A 419 27.92 12.59 18.39
CA GLY A 419 29.28 12.33 18.88
C GLY A 419 30.32 12.22 17.76
N VAL A 420 31.54 12.67 18.07
CA VAL A 420 32.71 12.55 17.16
C VAL A 420 33.87 11.83 17.86
N LYS A 421 34.00 11.99 19.18
CA LYS A 421 35.07 11.42 19.99
C LYS A 421 34.59 11.11 21.40
N SER A 422 35.10 10.04 22.00
CA SER A 422 34.64 9.53 23.31
C SER A 422 34.81 10.49 24.50
N ASN A 423 35.73 11.45 24.43
CA ASN A 423 36.01 12.39 25.52
C ASN A 423 35.43 13.80 25.30
N ALA A 424 34.58 13.97 24.28
CA ALA A 424 33.89 15.22 23.98
C ALA A 424 32.37 14.98 23.92
N LEU A 425 31.62 15.76 24.68
CA LEU A 425 30.17 15.75 24.65
C LEU A 425 29.70 16.45 23.36
N PRO A 426 28.84 15.82 22.54
CA PRO A 426 28.40 16.40 21.29
C PRO A 426 27.48 17.59 21.51
N GLU A 427 27.76 18.69 20.81
CA GLU A 427 26.87 19.85 20.75
C GLU A 427 25.55 19.51 20.05
N ASN A 428 25.60 18.65 19.02
CA ASN A 428 24.45 18.27 18.22
C ASN A 428 24.30 16.74 18.15
N ALA A 429 23.06 16.28 18.24
CA ALA A 429 22.67 14.92 17.95
C ALA A 429 21.23 14.90 17.42
N TYR A 430 20.89 13.95 16.56
CA TYR A 430 19.54 13.82 16.03
C TYR A 430 19.15 12.38 15.71
N PHE A 431 17.86 12.14 15.54
CA PHE A 431 17.35 10.92 14.89
C PHE A 431 16.33 11.27 13.80
N ILE A 432 16.12 10.34 12.87
CA ILE A 432 15.07 10.43 11.84
C ILE A 432 14.10 9.27 12.05
N MET A 433 12.81 9.59 12.04
CA MET A 433 11.72 8.65 12.21
C MET A 433 10.79 8.69 11.00
N ASN A 434 10.70 7.56 10.29
CA ASN A 434 9.77 7.39 9.18
C ASN A 434 8.34 7.20 9.71
N HIS A 435 7.38 7.82 9.03
CA HIS A 435 5.96 7.55 9.21
C HIS A 435 5.31 7.19 7.88
N ARG A 436 4.48 6.14 7.90
CA ARG A 436 3.49 5.87 6.85
C ARG A 436 2.13 6.25 7.38
N ILE A 437 1.57 7.32 6.85
CA ILE A 437 0.38 8.01 7.38
C ILE A 437 -0.89 7.27 6.98
N ASP A 438 -1.79 7.05 7.94
CA ASP A 438 -3.10 6.46 7.68
C ASP A 438 -3.89 7.23 6.60
N SER A 439 -4.66 6.52 5.77
CA SER A 439 -5.40 7.10 4.64
C SER A 439 -6.54 8.04 5.07
N VAL A 440 -6.87 8.07 6.36
CA VAL A 440 -7.86 8.96 6.96
C VAL A 440 -7.24 9.97 7.95
N SER A 441 -5.92 10.08 7.97
CA SER A 441 -5.15 11.06 8.75
C SER A 441 -4.52 12.11 7.82
N SER A 442 -3.57 12.90 8.33
CA SER A 442 -2.84 13.90 7.56
C SER A 442 -1.41 14.11 8.08
N VAL A 443 -0.55 14.72 7.28
CA VAL A 443 0.80 15.13 7.70
C VAL A 443 0.71 16.01 8.95
N ASP A 444 -0.21 16.97 8.97
CA ASP A 444 -0.38 17.88 10.10
C ASP A 444 -0.82 17.16 11.38
N THR A 445 -1.66 16.13 11.27
CA THR A 445 -2.06 15.30 12.41
C THR A 445 -0.86 14.56 13.02
N VAL A 446 0.02 14.01 12.16
CA VAL A 446 1.23 13.32 12.61
C VAL A 446 2.22 14.29 13.24
N LYS A 447 2.46 15.44 12.62
CA LYS A 447 3.33 16.50 13.18
C LYS A 447 2.84 16.94 14.57
N SER A 448 1.53 17.16 14.71
CA SER A 448 0.91 17.53 15.98
C SER A 448 1.11 16.45 17.03
N HIS A 449 0.90 15.17 16.67
CA HIS A 449 1.12 14.04 17.59
C HIS A 449 2.57 13.95 18.09
N ILE A 450 3.56 14.13 17.19
CA ILE A 450 4.98 14.14 17.57
C ILE A 450 5.25 15.29 18.54
N ALA A 451 4.80 16.50 18.21
CA ALA A 451 5.01 17.70 19.03
C ALA A 451 4.36 17.55 20.42
N ASP A 452 3.12 17.09 20.49
CA ASP A 452 2.38 16.90 21.74
C ASP A 452 2.98 15.79 22.61
N THR A 453 3.54 14.75 21.99
CA THR A 453 4.18 13.64 22.70
C THR A 453 5.55 14.05 23.25
N VAL A 454 6.40 14.67 22.43
CA VAL A 454 7.80 14.94 22.77
C VAL A 454 8.00 16.28 23.48
N GLY A 455 7.19 17.29 23.16
CA GLY A 455 7.31 18.65 23.67
C GLY A 455 7.35 18.75 25.19
N PRO A 456 6.42 18.12 25.94
CA PRO A 456 6.44 18.13 27.40
C PRO A 456 7.72 17.54 28.00
N LEU A 457 8.25 16.45 27.42
CA LEU A 457 9.49 15.82 27.88
C LEU A 457 10.71 16.70 27.58
N ALA A 458 10.77 17.31 26.40
CA ALA A 458 11.81 18.26 26.02
C ALA A 458 11.84 19.50 26.93
N ASN A 459 10.68 20.04 27.27
CA ASN A 459 10.54 21.13 28.26
C ASN A 459 11.08 20.71 29.64
N GLY A 460 10.86 19.45 30.05
CA GLY A 460 11.42 18.88 31.27
C GLY A 460 12.96 18.83 31.30
N PHE A 461 13.60 18.75 30.13
CA PHE A 461 15.05 18.89 29.97
C PHE A 461 15.54 20.34 29.86
N ASN A 462 14.66 21.33 30.03
CA ASN A 462 14.96 22.74 29.84
C ASN A 462 15.40 23.10 28.41
N LEU A 463 14.85 22.42 27.40
CA LEU A 463 15.06 22.76 25.99
C LEU A 463 13.99 23.76 25.53
N SER A 464 14.36 24.71 24.67
CA SER A 464 13.37 25.37 23.80
C SER A 464 12.97 24.40 22.69
N VAL A 465 11.75 24.52 22.17
CA VAL A 465 11.22 23.57 21.18
C VAL A 465 10.72 24.33 19.96
N ASP A 466 11.28 24.04 18.80
CA ASP A 466 10.73 24.38 17.48
C ASP A 466 10.20 23.09 16.85
N ALA A 467 8.89 22.94 16.77
CA ALA A 467 8.26 21.78 16.15
C ALA A 467 7.61 22.20 14.83
N PHE A 468 8.27 21.87 13.72
CA PHE A 468 7.78 22.13 12.37
C PHE A 468 7.44 23.61 12.12
N SER A 469 8.33 24.51 12.54
CA SER A 469 8.16 25.97 12.45
C SER A 469 7.12 26.56 13.42
N VAL A 470 6.68 25.78 14.42
CA VAL A 470 5.83 26.22 15.51
C VAL A 470 6.64 26.18 16.81
N GLN A 471 6.75 27.31 17.50
CA GLN A 471 7.49 27.40 18.75
C GLN A 471 6.62 26.89 19.92
N TYR A 472 7.19 26.03 20.76
CA TYR A 472 6.56 25.45 21.94
C TYR A 472 7.29 25.83 23.23
N GLY A 473 6.53 25.98 24.32
CA GLY A 473 7.06 26.30 25.66
C GLY A 473 6.85 27.76 26.06
N ASP A 474 7.50 28.18 27.14
CA ASP A 474 7.46 29.57 27.61
C ASP A 474 8.41 30.43 26.76
N LEU A 475 7.85 31.13 25.77
CA LEU A 475 8.59 32.02 24.87
C LEU A 475 9.25 33.20 25.58
N ASN A 476 8.88 33.47 26.84
CA ASN A 476 9.49 34.53 27.66
C ASN A 476 10.64 34.01 28.52
N LYS A 477 10.98 32.72 28.42
CA LYS A 477 12.08 32.13 29.18
C LYS A 477 13.41 32.62 28.64
N GLU A 478 14.08 33.49 29.41
CA GLU A 478 15.34 34.13 28.98
C GLU A 478 16.53 33.17 28.80
N THR A 479 16.50 31.99 29.45
CA THR A 479 17.59 31.00 29.34
C THR A 479 17.07 29.56 29.22
N THR A 480 17.51 28.87 28.17
CA THR A 480 17.32 27.42 28.00
C THR A 480 18.67 26.71 28.06
N PHE A 481 18.66 25.42 28.43
CA PHE A 481 19.87 24.60 28.39
C PHE A 481 20.28 24.26 26.96
N GLY A 482 19.31 24.15 26.06
CA GLY A 482 19.52 23.84 24.66
C GLY A 482 18.26 24.05 23.84
N HIS A 483 18.24 23.49 22.65
CA HIS A 483 17.17 23.61 21.67
C HIS A 483 16.85 22.24 21.07
N LEU A 484 15.57 21.93 20.90
CA LEU A 484 15.06 20.81 20.12
C LEU A 484 14.37 21.36 18.87
N GLN A 485 14.88 20.99 17.70
CA GLN A 485 14.26 21.27 16.42
C GLN A 485 13.62 19.99 15.87
N MET A 486 12.36 20.07 15.45
CA MET A 486 11.65 19.04 14.70
C MET A 486 11.36 19.54 13.29
N SER A 487 11.71 18.76 12.29
CA SER A 487 11.56 19.14 10.88
C SER A 487 11.20 17.95 10.00
N ASP A 488 10.71 18.22 8.79
CA ASP A 488 10.73 17.22 7.72
C ASP A 488 12.18 17.08 7.26
N ALA A 489 12.75 15.89 7.47
CA ALA A 489 14.17 15.61 7.30
C ALA A 489 14.69 15.93 5.89
N TYR A 490 13.83 15.79 4.89
CA TYR A 490 14.20 15.90 3.48
C TYR A 490 13.30 16.85 2.67
N GLY A 491 12.29 17.47 3.30
CA GLY A 491 11.30 18.28 2.61
C GLY A 491 10.41 17.47 1.66
N THR A 492 10.22 16.17 1.95
CA THR A 492 9.53 15.21 1.08
C THR A 492 8.22 14.68 1.69
N GLN A 493 7.63 15.39 2.66
CA GLN A 493 6.32 15.06 3.22
C GLN A 493 5.27 14.89 2.13
N LEU A 494 4.35 13.95 2.36
CA LEU A 494 3.31 13.59 1.41
C LEU A 494 2.01 13.28 2.15
N GLU A 495 0.92 13.93 1.75
CA GLU A 495 -0.41 13.58 2.23
C GLU A 495 -0.84 12.20 1.69
N PRO A 496 -1.71 11.46 2.40
CA PRO A 496 -2.29 10.24 1.84
C PRO A 496 -2.95 10.50 0.48
N ALA A 497 -2.82 9.54 -0.44
CA ALA A 497 -3.34 9.72 -1.78
C ALA A 497 -4.87 9.85 -1.77
N PRO A 498 -5.47 10.69 -2.63
CA PRO A 498 -6.91 10.67 -2.86
C PRO A 498 -7.37 9.25 -3.22
N VAL A 499 -8.51 8.83 -2.64
CA VAL A 499 -9.06 7.50 -2.93
C VAL A 499 -9.70 7.50 -4.31
N THR A 500 -9.19 6.66 -5.20
CA THR A 500 -9.75 6.45 -6.54
C THR A 500 -11.19 5.94 -6.44
N PRO A 501 -12.15 6.51 -7.20
CA PRO A 501 -13.53 6.04 -7.21
C PRO A 501 -13.65 4.57 -7.66
N THR A 502 -14.39 3.76 -6.90
CA THR A 502 -14.62 2.34 -7.22
C THR A 502 -16.08 2.01 -7.51
N PHE A 503 -17.03 2.59 -6.76
CA PHE A 503 -18.45 2.30 -6.92
C PHE A 503 -19.08 3.23 -7.97
N GLY A 504 -19.74 2.64 -8.98
CA GLY A 504 -20.35 3.38 -10.09
C GLY A 504 -19.33 4.15 -10.93
N SER A 505 -18.09 3.65 -10.97
CA SER A 505 -16.97 4.27 -11.68
C SER A 505 -16.63 3.44 -12.90
N GLY A 506 -16.91 3.97 -14.09
CA GLY A 506 -16.59 3.32 -15.36
C GLY A 506 -15.12 2.84 -15.45
N PRO A 507 -14.11 3.66 -15.11
CA PRO A 507 -12.72 3.22 -15.16
C PRO A 507 -12.37 2.06 -14.22
N TYR A 508 -12.99 1.99 -13.04
CA TYR A 508 -12.81 0.85 -12.13
C TYR A 508 -13.55 -0.39 -12.65
N GLU A 509 -14.74 -0.23 -13.22
CA GLU A 509 -15.48 -1.33 -13.85
C GLU A 509 -14.73 -1.90 -15.06
N LEU A 510 -14.09 -1.04 -15.87
CA LEU A 510 -13.21 -1.45 -16.96
C LEU A 510 -12.03 -2.29 -16.45
N LEU A 511 -11.28 -1.77 -15.48
CA LEU A 511 -10.14 -2.47 -14.90
C LEU A 511 -10.59 -3.80 -14.30
N ALA A 512 -11.64 -3.79 -13.48
CA ALA A 512 -12.14 -4.96 -12.80
C ALA A 512 -12.61 -6.04 -13.77
N GLY A 513 -13.41 -5.68 -14.77
CA GLY A 513 -13.90 -6.61 -15.79
C GLY A 513 -12.77 -7.18 -16.65
N THR A 514 -11.74 -6.37 -16.93
CA THR A 514 -10.52 -6.79 -17.64
C THR A 514 -9.73 -7.81 -16.82
N VAL A 515 -9.51 -7.54 -15.53
CA VAL A 515 -8.79 -8.43 -14.61
C VAL A 515 -9.51 -9.78 -14.47
N ILE A 516 -10.83 -9.76 -14.26
CA ILE A 516 -11.63 -10.99 -14.17
C ILE A 516 -11.53 -11.76 -15.49
N GLY A 517 -11.65 -11.08 -16.63
CA GLY A 517 -11.53 -11.70 -17.95
C GLY A 517 -10.17 -12.36 -18.20
N ALA A 518 -9.08 -11.67 -17.87
CA ALA A 518 -7.72 -12.19 -18.03
C ALA A 518 -7.47 -13.44 -17.18
N LEU A 519 -7.79 -13.37 -15.88
CA LEU A 519 -7.52 -14.46 -14.94
C LEU A 519 -8.48 -15.65 -15.13
N SER A 520 -9.77 -15.41 -15.35
CA SER A 520 -10.73 -16.51 -15.56
C SER A 520 -10.47 -17.27 -16.87
N SER A 521 -9.94 -16.59 -17.89
CA SER A 521 -9.55 -17.23 -19.16
C SER A 521 -8.15 -17.85 -19.14
N SER A 522 -7.33 -17.64 -18.10
CA SER A 522 -5.95 -18.14 -18.04
C SER A 522 -5.85 -19.65 -18.20
N ASN A 523 -5.00 -20.12 -19.11
CA ASN A 523 -4.76 -21.54 -19.32
C ASN A 523 -3.72 -22.13 -18.35
N ARG A 524 -3.26 -21.36 -17.35
CA ARG A 524 -2.31 -21.83 -16.34
C ARG A 524 -2.89 -22.97 -15.53
N THR A 525 -2.10 -24.04 -15.41
CA THR A 525 -2.52 -25.24 -14.67
C THR A 525 -2.59 -24.92 -13.18
N GLY A 526 -3.65 -25.38 -12.50
CA GLY A 526 -3.81 -25.19 -11.05
C GLY A 526 -4.34 -23.82 -10.63
N MET A 527 -4.62 -22.91 -11.56
CA MET A 527 -5.20 -21.59 -11.26
C MET A 527 -6.73 -21.65 -11.11
N PRO A 528 -7.30 -21.14 -10.01
CA PRO A 528 -8.75 -21.06 -9.87
C PRO A 528 -9.39 -20.14 -10.93
N LYS A 529 -10.57 -20.54 -11.41
CA LYS A 529 -11.33 -19.80 -12.44
C LYS A 529 -12.27 -18.75 -11.87
N LYS A 530 -12.67 -18.91 -10.60
CA LYS A 530 -13.48 -17.92 -9.89
C LYS A 530 -12.58 -16.77 -9.48
N VAL A 531 -12.86 -15.56 -9.95
CA VAL A 531 -12.07 -14.36 -9.66
C VAL A 531 -12.99 -13.33 -9.02
N PHE A 532 -12.50 -12.64 -8.00
CA PHE A 532 -13.13 -11.45 -7.47
C PHE A 532 -12.08 -10.39 -7.15
N LEU A 533 -12.51 -9.14 -7.20
CA LEU A 533 -11.71 -7.98 -6.84
C LEU A 533 -12.10 -7.45 -5.46
N ALA A 534 -11.09 -6.99 -4.74
CA ALA A 534 -11.27 -6.15 -3.57
C ALA A 534 -10.34 -4.93 -3.71
N PRO A 535 -10.85 -3.69 -3.63
CA PRO A 535 -9.99 -2.53 -3.64
C PRO A 535 -9.06 -2.57 -2.44
N SER A 536 -7.80 -2.17 -2.63
CA SER A 536 -6.79 -2.23 -1.58
C SER A 536 -6.08 -0.89 -1.37
N LEU A 537 -5.39 -0.78 -0.23
CA LEU A 537 -4.51 0.33 0.12
C LEU A 537 -3.08 -0.15 -0.04
N SER A 538 -2.26 0.57 -0.81
CA SER A 538 -0.81 0.33 -0.80
C SER A 538 -0.17 1.05 0.39
N THR A 539 0.77 0.38 1.05
CA THR A 539 1.53 0.94 2.18
C THR A 539 2.71 1.81 1.73
N GLY A 540 3.20 1.58 0.51
CA GLY A 540 4.21 2.39 -0.16
C GLY A 540 3.59 3.46 -1.05
N ASN A 541 4.44 4.21 -1.75
CA ASN A 541 4.04 5.18 -2.74
C ASN A 541 4.78 4.87 -4.03
N THR A 542 4.05 4.77 -5.15
CA THR A 542 4.63 4.67 -6.49
C THR A 542 4.79 6.07 -7.11
N ASP A 543 5.30 6.12 -8.35
CA ASP A 543 5.39 7.34 -9.16
C ASP A 543 4.05 8.09 -9.28
N THR A 544 2.92 7.38 -9.18
CA THR A 544 1.57 7.98 -9.22
C THR A 544 1.31 9.05 -8.18
N ARG A 545 2.10 9.16 -7.10
CA ARG A 545 2.04 10.29 -6.17
C ARG A 545 2.24 11.65 -6.85
N HIS A 546 2.88 11.66 -8.02
CA HIS A 546 3.09 12.85 -8.84
C HIS A 546 1.96 13.09 -9.86
N TYR A 547 1.08 12.11 -10.09
CA TYR A 547 0.10 12.13 -11.19
C TYR A 547 -1.34 12.44 -10.77
N TRP A 548 -1.60 12.75 -9.50
CA TRP A 548 -2.96 13.00 -8.98
C TRP A 548 -3.75 14.09 -9.71
N LYS A 549 -3.07 15.04 -10.37
CA LYS A 549 -3.71 16.10 -11.16
C LYS A 549 -4.15 15.65 -12.56
N LEU A 550 -3.60 14.54 -13.07
CA LEU A 550 -3.89 14.06 -14.42
C LEU A 550 -5.25 13.36 -14.51
N THR A 551 -5.67 12.70 -13.41
CA THR A 551 -7.00 12.10 -13.26
C THR A 551 -7.24 11.66 -11.83
N LYS A 552 -8.51 11.52 -11.44
CA LYS A 552 -8.91 10.85 -10.18
C LYS A 552 -8.96 9.33 -10.29
N HIS A 553 -8.77 8.77 -11.48
CA HIS A 553 -8.88 7.34 -11.79
C HIS A 553 -7.51 6.67 -11.87
N ILE A 554 -6.86 6.50 -10.72
CA ILE A 554 -5.50 5.97 -10.62
C ILE A 554 -5.51 4.60 -9.96
N PHE A 555 -5.02 3.58 -10.67
CA PHE A 555 -4.98 2.22 -10.20
C PHE A 555 -3.55 1.68 -10.18
N ARG A 556 -3.09 1.27 -9.01
CA ARG A 556 -1.78 0.62 -8.83
C ARG A 556 -1.98 -0.88 -8.89
N TYR A 557 -1.67 -1.47 -10.03
CA TYR A 557 -1.99 -2.86 -10.35
C TYR A 557 -1.09 -3.45 -11.43
N GLY A 558 -0.09 -4.23 -11.00
CA GLY A 558 0.86 -4.91 -11.91
C GLY A 558 0.37 -6.24 -12.49
N HIS A 559 -0.81 -6.73 -12.08
CA HIS A 559 -1.34 -8.03 -12.52
C HIS A 559 -0.39 -9.23 -12.26
N VAL A 560 0.35 -9.20 -11.16
CA VAL A 560 1.25 -10.31 -10.78
C VAL A 560 0.63 -11.16 -9.67
N GLY A 561 0.78 -12.48 -9.76
CA GLY A 561 0.37 -13.40 -8.71
C GLY A 561 1.37 -13.41 -7.56
N ARG A 562 0.89 -13.51 -6.31
CA ARG A 562 1.78 -13.64 -5.16
C ARG A 562 2.74 -14.84 -5.25
N GLU A 563 2.29 -15.93 -5.87
CA GLU A 563 3.07 -17.15 -6.11
C GLU A 563 4.00 -17.05 -7.34
N ASP A 564 3.95 -15.91 -8.06
CA ASP A 564 4.80 -15.62 -9.21
C ASP A 564 6.06 -14.85 -8.82
N HIS A 565 6.27 -14.61 -7.52
CA HIS A 565 7.51 -14.08 -6.95
C HIS A 565 8.23 -15.19 -6.16
N TYR A 566 9.52 -15.37 -6.41
CA TYR A 566 10.31 -16.36 -5.66
C TYR A 566 10.60 -15.86 -4.23
N ASN A 567 11.38 -14.78 -4.11
CA ASN A 567 11.67 -14.11 -2.84
C ASN A 567 11.03 -12.71 -2.74
N GLY A 568 10.55 -12.17 -3.86
CA GLY A 568 9.97 -10.83 -3.98
C GLY A 568 10.98 -9.73 -4.31
N ALA A 569 10.48 -8.50 -4.45
CA ALA A 569 11.28 -7.31 -4.72
C ALA A 569 12.21 -6.93 -3.55
N HIS A 570 13.25 -6.16 -3.86
CA HIS A 570 14.17 -5.51 -2.90
C HIS A 570 14.97 -6.46 -1.99
N THR A 571 15.06 -7.74 -2.35
CA THR A 571 15.84 -8.74 -1.60
C THR A 571 16.76 -9.53 -2.53
N VAL A 572 17.61 -10.39 -1.96
CA VAL A 572 18.40 -11.38 -2.71
C VAL A 572 17.46 -12.39 -3.37
N ASN A 573 17.87 -13.02 -4.47
CA ASN A 573 17.07 -14.05 -5.14
C ASN A 573 15.72 -13.51 -5.66
N GLU A 574 15.70 -12.26 -6.12
CA GLU A 574 14.57 -11.73 -6.87
C GLU A 574 14.41 -12.51 -8.18
N ALA A 575 13.21 -13.04 -8.41
CA ALA A 575 12.87 -13.76 -9.61
C ALA A 575 11.35 -13.73 -9.84
N CYS A 576 10.96 -13.58 -11.10
CA CYS A 576 9.58 -13.63 -11.54
C CYS A 576 9.31 -14.92 -12.32
N ARG A 577 8.19 -15.57 -12.01
CA ARG A 577 7.76 -16.77 -12.71
C ARG A 577 7.42 -16.42 -14.16
N ALA A 578 7.99 -17.14 -15.11
CA ALA A 578 7.83 -16.83 -16.54
C ALA A 578 6.36 -16.89 -16.99
N GLU A 579 5.57 -17.86 -16.51
CA GLU A 579 4.13 -17.90 -16.76
C GLU A 579 3.38 -16.71 -16.11
N GLY A 580 3.85 -16.23 -14.95
CA GLY A 580 3.31 -15.04 -14.31
C GLY A 580 3.53 -13.79 -15.16
N PHE A 581 4.74 -13.61 -15.70
CA PHE A 581 5.04 -12.53 -16.62
C PHE A 581 4.19 -12.58 -17.90
N LEU A 582 3.90 -13.77 -18.42
CA LEU A 582 3.00 -13.94 -19.56
C LEU A 582 1.57 -13.47 -19.24
N GLU A 583 1.07 -13.70 -18.01
CA GLU A 583 -0.23 -13.16 -17.57
C GLU A 583 -0.25 -11.63 -17.55
N VAL A 584 0.86 -10.97 -17.20
CA VAL A 584 0.97 -9.50 -17.26
C VAL A 584 0.81 -8.99 -18.70
N ILE A 585 1.40 -9.68 -19.68
CA ILE A 585 1.21 -9.37 -21.12
C ILE A 585 -0.26 -9.57 -21.53
N ARG A 586 -0.88 -10.69 -21.13
CA ARG A 586 -2.29 -10.98 -21.40
C ARG A 586 -3.20 -9.90 -20.82
N PHE A 587 -2.90 -9.42 -19.61
CA PHE A 587 -3.63 -8.34 -18.97
C PHE A 587 -3.50 -7.02 -19.73
N HIS A 588 -2.29 -6.56 -20.04
CA HIS A 588 -2.10 -5.31 -20.78
C HIS A 588 -2.75 -5.36 -22.17
N THR A 589 -2.67 -6.52 -22.84
CA THR A 589 -3.37 -6.75 -24.11
C THR A 589 -4.87 -6.53 -23.96
N ARG A 590 -5.49 -7.17 -22.97
CA ARG A 590 -6.92 -7.03 -22.71
C ARG A 590 -7.30 -5.64 -22.24
N LEU A 591 -6.46 -4.98 -21.43
CA LEU A 591 -6.70 -3.62 -20.96
C LEU A 591 -6.76 -2.64 -22.13
N ILE A 592 -5.82 -2.73 -23.06
CA ILE A 592 -5.79 -1.91 -24.28
C ILE A 592 -6.99 -2.22 -25.17
N LEU A 593 -7.25 -3.51 -25.45
CA LEU A 593 -8.35 -3.92 -26.32
C LEU A 593 -9.75 -3.64 -25.71
N ASN A 594 -9.88 -3.65 -24.38
CA ASN A 594 -11.13 -3.26 -23.72
C ASN A 594 -11.25 -1.74 -23.61
N GLY A 595 -10.15 -1.01 -23.47
CA GLY A 595 -10.13 0.42 -23.19
C GLY A 595 -10.17 1.31 -24.42
N HIS A 596 -9.73 0.84 -25.60
CA HIS A 596 -9.52 1.75 -26.74
C HIS A 596 -10.80 2.45 -27.23
N ASP A 597 -11.96 1.80 -27.17
CA ASP A 597 -13.25 2.32 -27.65
C ASP A 597 -14.36 2.28 -26.58
N SER A 598 -14.02 1.93 -25.34
CA SER A 598 -15.04 1.72 -24.30
C SER A 598 -15.65 3.02 -23.79
N PRO A 599 -16.99 3.08 -23.65
CA PRO A 599 -17.70 4.21 -23.05
C PRO A 599 -17.51 4.27 -21.52
N LEU A 600 -16.93 3.25 -20.90
CA LEU A 600 -16.61 3.27 -19.46
C LEU A 600 -15.47 4.25 -19.13
N LEU A 601 -14.78 4.78 -20.15
CA LEU A 601 -13.67 5.73 -20.01
C LEU A 601 -14.03 7.15 -20.47
N GLU A 602 -15.32 7.45 -20.64
CA GLU A 602 -15.82 8.79 -20.99
C GLU A 602 -15.90 9.74 -19.80
#